data_AF-C8BND9-F1
#
_entry.id   AF-C8BND9-F1
#
_cell.length_a   1.000
_cell.length_b   1.000
_cell.length_c   1.000
_cell.angle_alpha   90.00
_cell.angle_beta   90.00
_cell.angle_gamma   90.00
#
_symmetry.space_group_name_H-M   'P 1'
#
loop_
_entity.id
_entity.type
_entity.pdbx_description
1 polymer ?
#
loop_
_entity_poly.entity_id
_entity_poly.type
_entity_poly.pdbx_seq_one_letter_code
_entity_poly.pdbx_strand_id
1 'polypeptide(L)' 'MDADKKILEYVKKRGMASPQEVAIALGEYSINYIRTRMSLLEKAGLLKRVSRGLYAPGGENER' A
#
# COMPACT_ATOMS: atom_id res chain seq x y z
N MET A 1 11.09 -9.57 -0.50
CA MET A 1 10.47 -8.84 0.63
C MET A 1 10.59 -7.32 0.46
N ASP A 2 11.30 -6.82 -0.57
CA ASP A 2 11.54 -5.39 -0.81
C ASP A 2 10.34 -4.58 -1.30
N ALA A 3 9.46 -5.18 -2.11
CA ALA A 3 8.30 -4.47 -2.65
C ALA A 3 7.36 -3.99 -1.55
N ASP A 4 7.03 -4.84 -0.57
CA ASP A 4 6.15 -4.48 0.54
C ASP A 4 6.68 -3.31 1.36
N LYS A 5 7.97 -3.34 1.68
CA LYS A 5 8.61 -2.25 2.45
C LYS A 5 8.50 -0.94 1.67
N LYS A 6 8.82 -0.95 0.37
CA LYS A 6 8.72 0.23 -0.49
C LYS A 6 7.27 0.74 -0.62
N ILE A 7 6.30 -0.16 -0.73
CA ILE A 7 4.86 0.17 -0.75
C ILE A 7 4.48 0.87 0.56
N LEU A 8 4.83 0.29 1.70
CA LEU A 8 4.53 0.85 3.02
C LEU A 8 5.19 2.21 3.22
N GLU A 9 6.47 2.36 2.88
CA GLU A 9 7.18 3.64 2.96
C GLU A 9 6.53 4.71 2.08
N TYR A 10 6.14 4.35 0.85
CA TYR A 10 5.44 5.27 -0.04
C TYR A 10 4.10 5.71 0.52
N VAL A 11 3.27 4.78 0.97
CA VAL A 11 1.95 5.07 1.55
C VAL A 11 2.08 5.88 2.84
N LYS A 12 3.05 5.57 3.71
CA LYS A 12 3.35 6.36 4.92
C LYS A 12 3.78 7.79 4.59
N LYS A 13 4.64 7.98 3.59
CA LYS A 13 5.09 9.31 3.16
C LYS A 13 3.97 10.15 2.55
N ARG A 14 3.01 9.52 1.85
CA ARG A 14 1.91 10.20 1.15
C ARG A 14 0.62 10.32 1.98
N GLY A 15 0.51 9.60 3.09
CA GLY A 15 -0.70 9.49 3.90
C GLY A 15 -1.76 8.56 3.31
N MET A 16 -1.87 8.51 1.98
CA MET A 16 -2.69 7.55 1.24
C MET A 16 -2.16 7.36 -0.18
N ALA A 17 -2.41 6.19 -0.76
CA ALA A 17 -2.10 5.93 -2.17
C ALA A 17 -2.97 4.82 -2.76
N SER A 18 -3.17 4.91 -4.07
CA SER A 18 -3.73 3.83 -4.89
C SER A 18 -2.65 2.88 -5.40
N PRO A 19 -3.02 1.63 -5.78
CA PRO A 19 -2.08 0.70 -6.43
C PRO A 19 -1.42 1.24 -7.69
N GLN A 20 -2.11 2.14 -8.42
CA GLN A 20 -1.57 2.75 -9.63
C GLN A 20 -0.46 3.75 -9.31
N GLU A 21 -0.69 4.64 -8.34
CA GLU A 21 0.33 5.61 -7.90
C GLU A 21 1.56 4.91 -7.36
N VAL A 22 1.36 3.84 -6.58
CA VAL A 22 2.44 3.02 -6.05
C VAL A 22 3.21 2.32 -7.19
N ALA A 23 2.52 1.74 -8.17
CA ALA A 23 3.18 1.10 -9.30
C ALA A 23 4.07 2.08 -10.08
N ILE A 24 3.55 3.28 -10.36
CA ILE A 24 4.30 4.34 -11.05
C ILE A 24 5.52 4.76 -10.22
N ALA A 25 5.34 5.00 -8.92
CA ALA A 25 6.41 5.44 -8.04
C ALA A 25 7.54 4.41 -7.86
N LEU A 26 7.21 3.12 -7.94
CA LEU A 26 8.17 2.03 -7.80
C LEU A 26 8.76 1.57 -9.15
N GLY A 27 8.29 2.10 -10.28
CA GLY A 27 8.67 1.61 -11.61
C GLY A 27 8.17 0.19 -11.90
N GLU A 28 7.06 -0.21 -11.29
CA GLU A 28 6.52 -1.56 -11.35
C GLU A 28 5.56 -1.71 -12.52
N TYR A 29 5.87 -2.62 -13.45
CA TYR A 29 5.13 -2.81 -14.69
C TYR A 29 3.76 -3.47 -14.48
N SER A 30 3.59 -4.23 -13.39
CA SER A 30 2.36 -4.96 -13.10
C SER A 30 1.56 -4.31 -11.97
N ILE A 31 0.54 -3.53 -12.33
CA ILE A 31 -0.41 -2.99 -11.35
C ILE A 31 -1.15 -4.08 -10.56
N ASN A 32 -1.37 -5.25 -11.18
CA ASN A 32 -2.01 -6.39 -10.52
C ASN A 32 -1.12 -6.98 -9.41
N TYR A 33 0.19 -6.98 -9.62
CA TYR A 33 1.16 -7.35 -8.59
C TYR A 33 1.05 -6.41 -7.39
N ILE A 34 1.10 -5.09 -7.61
CA ILE A 34 0.95 -4.08 -6.55
C ILE A 34 -0.40 -4.20 -5.83
N ARG A 35 -1.49 -4.37 -6.57
CA ARG A 35 -2.82 -4.58 -6.00
C ARG A 35 -2.86 -5.80 -5.08
N THR A 36 -2.23 -6.90 -5.50
CA THR A 36 -2.12 -8.12 -4.70
C THR A 36 -1.32 -7.87 -3.43
N ARG A 37 -0.15 -7.22 -3.53
CA ARG A 37 0.68 -6.89 -2.36
C ARG A 37 -0.05 -5.97 -1.38
N MET A 38 -0.69 -4.90 -1.85
CA MET A 38 -1.47 -3.99 -1.00
C MET A 38 -2.65 -4.68 -0.32
N SER A 39 -3.32 -5.62 -0.99
CA SER A 39 -4.38 -6.46 -0.40
C SER A 39 -3.83 -7.38 0.71
N LEU A 40 -2.64 -7.95 0.52
CA LEU A 40 -1.99 -8.75 1.57
C LEU A 40 -1.58 -7.88 2.77
N LEU A 41 -1.05 -6.69 2.53
CA LEU A 41 -0.69 -5.73 3.58
C LEU A 41 -1.92 -5.20 4.34
N GLU A 42 -3.04 -5.03 3.65
CA GLU A 42 -4.35 -4.72 4.26
C GLU A 42 -4.79 -5.85 5.20
N LYS A 43 -4.75 -7.10 4.73
CA LYS A 43 -5.09 -8.27 5.56
C LYS A 43 -4.17 -8.44 6.76
N ALA A 44 -2.92 -8.03 6.64
CA ALA A 44 -1.94 -8.03 7.72
C ALA A 44 -2.07 -6.83 8.68
N GLY A 45 -3.01 -5.91 8.44
CA GLY A 45 -3.21 -4.72 9.27
C GLY A 45 -2.17 -3.61 9.07
N LEU A 46 -1.24 -3.77 8.13
CA LEU A 46 -0.17 -2.79 7.84
C LEU A 46 -0.65 -1.65 6.92
N LEU A 47 -1.72 -1.89 6.17
CA LEU A 47 -2.47 -0.89 5.43
C LEU A 47 -3.94 -0.94 5.85
N LYS A 48 -4.64 0.18 5.72
CA LYS A 48 -6.09 0.26 5.86
C LYS A 48 -6.68 0.76 4.54
N ARG A 49 -7.65 0.02 4.00
CA ARG A 49 -8.40 0.49 2.83
C ARG A 49 -9.38 1.57 3.27
N VAL A 50 -9.20 2.78 2.75
CA VAL A 50 -10.06 3.94 3.07
C VAL A 50 -11.21 4.08 2.09
N SER A 51 -11.01 3.66 0.84
CA SER A 51 -12.05 3.59 -0.19
C SER A 51 -11.65 2.59 -1.28
N ARG A 52 -12.49 2.41 -2.31
CA ARG A 52 -12.24 1.44 -3.39
C ARG A 52 -10.92 1.76 -4.11
N GLY A 53 -9.89 0.96 -3.86
CA GLY A 53 -8.57 1.12 -4.49
C GLY A 53 -7.69 2.21 -3.89
N LEU A 54 -8.02 2.71 -2.69
CA LEU A 54 -7.22 3.69 -1.96
C LEU A 54 -6.88 3.16 -0.57
N TYR A 55 -5.61 3.25 -0.21
CA TYR A 55 -5.07 2.70 1.03
C TYR A 55 -4.31 3.77 1.81
N ALA A 56 -4.48 3.78 3.11
CA ALA A 56 -3.70 4.57 4.07
C ALA A 56 -2.82 3.63 4.92
N PRO A 57 -1.82 4.16 5.64
CA PRO A 57 -1.09 3.38 6.63
C PRO A 57 -2.04 2.73 7.61
N GLY A 58 -1.86 1.43 7.83
CA GLY A 58 -2.51 0.73 8.93
C GLY A 58 -1.87 1.19 10.25
N GLY A 59 -2.70 1.34 11.28
CA GLY A 59 -2.25 1.85 12.56
C GLY A 59 -1.66 0.75 13.44
N GLU A 60 -0.43 0.95 13.88
CA GLU A 60 -0.07 0.73 15.29
C GLU A 60 -0.64 1.92 16.10
N ASN A 61 -1.98 2.04 16.24
CA ASN A 61 -2.56 2.97 17.23
C ASN A 61 -4.07 2.78 17.44
N GLU A 62 -4.47 1.77 18.22
CA GLU A 62 -5.64 1.85 19.10
C GLU A 62 -5.29 1.11 20.41
N ARG A 63 -4.87 1.90 21.41
CA ARG A 63 -4.89 1.71 22.88
C ARG A 63 -4.88 0.30 23.48
#